data_AF-A0A0S8A2M8-F1
#
_entry.id   AF-A0A0S8A2M8-F1
#
_cell.length_a   1.000
_cell.length_b   1.000
_cell.length_c   1.000
_cell.angle_alpha   90.00
_cell.angle_beta   90.00
_cell.angle_gamma   90.00
#
_symmetry.space_group_name_H-M   'P 1'
#
loop_
_entity.id
_entity.type
_entity.pdbx_description
1 polymer ?
#
loop_
_entity_poly.entity_id
_entity_poly.type
_entity_poly.pdbx_seq_one_letter_code
_entity_poly.pdbx_strand_id
1 'polypeptide(L)'
;MSISRRCIKRPVAVAMFFLAVVLLGGISFWRLPIDLLPDVAYPRLVVYTTYPDVGPTEVERFVTEPIERQVSQVPGVERVESVSREGVSLVTLRFAWGTDMEFAVLNVREQLDNSRDELPDLSSRPAVLRTDPNSEPVMAVSVAGEGDLVSLKELAEDVFKRRLEQIDGVAEAALAGGLEREIHVEVDPRLLESYGFTIEDIGAVLESANLSAPGGRIRRGRYNYALRTLGEFQTVHEIAQVPLGPSRGGTARSGNLVLLSDVARVEDGFRDRESIARYNGAEAVGLLLFKESGANAVRVAERVNVVLNQLRTEYPEVRLDVAMSQAEFITDAISNVVQALVFGGILAFLVLFLFLRNARYPVAIALAIPISVVAAFSLLDLAGVSLNIMSLGGLALGVGMLVDNSIVVLENIFRHSESGLDAADAAARGAEEVQGAIAASTLTTISVFG
;
A
#
# COMPACT_ATOMS: atom_id res chain seq x y z
N MET A 1 -11.69 -52.06 -11.67
CA MET A 1 -12.83 -51.35 -12.30
C MET A 1 -12.36 -49.95 -12.63
N SER A 2 -12.24 -49.59 -13.91
CA SER A 2 -11.77 -48.27 -14.33
C SER A 2 -12.69 -47.15 -13.85
N ILE A 3 -12.08 -46.02 -13.46
CA ILE A 3 -12.77 -44.81 -12.98
C ILE A 3 -13.68 -44.27 -14.10
N SER A 4 -13.19 -44.27 -15.34
CA SER A 4 -13.90 -43.84 -16.54
C SER A 4 -15.23 -44.57 -16.71
N ARG A 5 -15.23 -45.91 -16.53
CA ARG A 5 -16.45 -46.72 -16.68
C ARG A 5 -17.49 -46.47 -15.58
N ARG A 6 -17.07 -46.00 -14.41
CA ARG A 6 -17.98 -45.63 -13.31
C ARG A 6 -18.59 -44.24 -13.52
N CYS A 7 -17.82 -43.29 -14.04
CA CYS A 7 -18.30 -41.95 -14.39
C CYS A 7 -19.38 -42.00 -15.48
N ILE A 8 -19.18 -42.81 -16.53
CA ILE A 8 -20.13 -42.95 -17.64
C ILE A 8 -21.47 -43.56 -17.19
N LYS A 9 -21.45 -44.49 -16.22
CA LYS A 9 -22.67 -45.11 -15.67
C LYS A 9 -23.48 -44.20 -14.74
N ARG A 10 -22.92 -43.08 -14.28
CA ARG A 10 -23.57 -42.14 -13.34
C ARG A 10 -23.52 -40.69 -13.86
N PRO A 11 -24.12 -40.39 -15.03
CA PRO A 11 -24.01 -39.08 -15.66
C PRO A 11 -24.58 -37.94 -14.79
N VAL A 12 -25.70 -38.19 -14.08
CA VAL A 12 -26.31 -37.19 -13.19
C VAL A 12 -25.39 -36.87 -12.00
N ALA A 13 -24.75 -37.87 -11.41
CA ALA A 13 -23.85 -37.65 -10.27
C ALA A 13 -22.59 -36.86 -10.69
N VAL A 14 -22.03 -37.17 -11.86
CA VAL A 14 -20.87 -36.45 -12.41
C VAL A 14 -21.23 -35.00 -12.75
N ALA A 15 -22.38 -34.78 -13.39
CA ALA A 15 -22.86 -33.43 -13.69
C ALA A 15 -23.10 -32.60 -12.42
N MET A 16 -23.74 -33.19 -11.40
CA MET A 16 -23.95 -32.53 -10.10
C MET A 16 -22.63 -32.21 -9.39
N PHE A 17 -21.62 -33.08 -9.51
CA PHE A 17 -20.30 -32.83 -8.96
C PHE A 17 -19.62 -31.63 -9.62
N PHE A 18 -19.57 -31.58 -10.96
CA PHE A 18 -18.99 -30.43 -11.67
C PHE A 18 -19.79 -29.15 -11.44
N LEU A 19 -21.13 -29.23 -11.34
CA LEU A 19 -21.96 -28.10 -10.98
C LEU A 19 -21.60 -27.57 -9.58
N ALA A 20 -21.41 -28.46 -8.60
CA ALA A 20 -20.98 -28.07 -7.26
C ALA A 20 -19.59 -27.42 -7.28
N VAL A 21 -18.65 -27.94 -8.06
CA VAL A 21 -17.30 -27.35 -8.22
C VAL A 21 -17.38 -25.96 -8.86
N VAL A 22 -18.19 -25.78 -9.91
CA VAL A 22 -18.38 -24.47 -10.56
C VAL A 22 -19.05 -23.48 -9.61
N LEU A 23 -20.03 -23.92 -8.82
CA LEU A 23 -20.70 -23.08 -7.84
C LEU A 23 -19.74 -22.66 -6.73
N LEU A 24 -18.97 -23.61 -6.19
CA LEU A 24 -17.99 -23.36 -5.12
C LEU A 24 -16.85 -22.46 -5.62
N GLY A 25 -16.25 -22.78 -6.76
CA GLY A 25 -15.22 -21.95 -7.38
C GLY A 25 -15.72 -20.56 -7.80
N GLY A 26 -16.98 -20.47 -8.24
CA GLY A 26 -17.65 -19.21 -8.51
C GLY A 26 -17.75 -18.36 -7.24
N ILE A 27 -18.19 -18.93 -6.12
CA ILE A 27 -18.23 -18.24 -4.83
C ILE A 27 -16.82 -17.84 -4.36
N SER A 28 -15.83 -18.71 -4.51
CA SER A 28 -14.43 -18.42 -4.14
C SER A 28 -13.85 -17.25 -4.96
N PHE A 29 -14.15 -17.17 -6.26
CA PHE A 29 -13.73 -16.04 -7.10
C PHE A 29 -14.21 -14.68 -6.56
N TRP A 30 -15.40 -14.61 -5.94
CA TRP A 30 -15.91 -13.37 -5.34
C TRP A 30 -15.24 -12.98 -4.02
N ARG A 31 -14.64 -13.95 -3.31
CA ARG A 31 -14.01 -13.76 -1.99
C ARG A 31 -12.50 -13.61 -2.05
N LEU A 32 -11.85 -14.17 -3.08
CA LEU A 32 -10.40 -14.14 -3.21
C LEU A 32 -9.88 -12.69 -3.21
N PRO A 33 -8.87 -12.37 -2.38
CA PRO A 33 -8.19 -11.09 -2.49
C PRO A 33 -7.46 -11.00 -3.83
N ILE A 34 -7.56 -9.84 -4.47
CA ILE A 34 -6.88 -9.56 -5.75
C ILE A 34 -5.82 -8.49 -5.49
N ASP A 35 -4.58 -8.85 -5.75
CA ASP A 35 -3.40 -8.03 -5.52
C ASP A 35 -2.43 -8.13 -6.70
N LEU A 36 -1.50 -7.19 -6.83
CA LEU A 36 -0.48 -7.25 -7.89
C LEU A 36 0.52 -8.38 -7.63
N LEU A 37 0.98 -8.45 -6.38
CA LEU A 37 1.99 -9.37 -5.89
C LEU A 37 1.39 -10.27 -4.81
N PRO A 38 1.95 -11.47 -4.59
CA PRO A 38 1.61 -12.27 -3.41
C PRO A 38 1.96 -11.51 -2.13
N ASP A 39 1.24 -11.80 -1.05
CA ASP A 39 1.58 -11.31 0.27
C ASP A 39 2.87 -12.00 0.73
N VAL A 40 3.98 -11.28 0.65
CA VAL A 40 5.31 -11.76 1.04
C VAL A 40 5.85 -10.79 2.07
N ALA A 41 5.98 -11.23 3.30
CA ALA A 41 6.78 -10.53 4.28
C ALA A 41 8.24 -10.60 3.84
N TYR A 42 8.74 -9.53 3.22
CA TYR A 42 10.16 -9.44 2.93
C TYR A 42 10.91 -9.54 4.27
N PRO A 43 11.92 -10.42 4.39
CA PRO A 43 12.66 -10.60 5.64
C PRO A 43 13.63 -9.42 5.83
N ARG A 44 13.08 -8.22 5.99
CA ARG A 44 13.81 -6.95 6.08
C ARG A 44 13.17 -6.04 7.12
N LEU A 45 14.00 -5.49 7.99
CA LEU A 45 13.63 -4.43 8.92
C LEU A 45 14.50 -3.21 8.69
N VAL A 46 13.94 -2.02 8.89
CA VAL A 46 14.67 -0.77 8.82
C VAL A 46 14.60 -0.10 10.18
N VAL A 47 15.74 0.19 10.78
CA VAL A 47 15.85 1.00 11.98
C VAL A 47 16.10 2.43 11.54
N TYR A 48 15.17 3.31 11.90
CA TYR A 48 15.19 4.73 11.59
C TYR A 48 15.48 5.54 12.84
N THR A 49 16.50 6.39 12.80
CA THR A 49 16.88 7.27 13.93
C THR A 49 17.25 8.65 13.41
N THR A 50 16.67 9.71 13.98
CA THR A 50 17.02 11.10 13.66
C THR A 50 17.98 11.67 14.69
N TYR A 51 18.98 12.38 14.24
CA TYR A 51 19.86 13.21 15.05
C TYR A 51 20.03 14.56 14.35
N PRO A 52 19.06 15.48 14.52
CA PRO A 52 18.94 16.70 13.72
C PRO A 52 20.19 17.56 13.74
N ASP A 53 20.46 18.25 12.63
CA ASP A 53 21.54 19.25 12.49
C ASP A 53 22.97 18.71 12.69
N VAL A 54 23.14 17.39 12.57
CA VAL A 54 24.44 16.71 12.72
C VAL A 54 24.93 16.17 11.39
N GLY A 55 26.23 16.39 11.12
CA GLY A 55 26.88 15.97 9.87
C GLY A 55 26.92 14.45 9.70
N PRO A 56 26.93 13.92 8.46
CA PRO A 56 26.83 12.48 8.20
C PRO A 56 27.88 11.62 8.92
N THR A 57 29.12 12.11 9.04
CA THR A 57 30.21 11.40 9.73
C THR A 57 29.99 11.29 11.24
N GLU A 58 29.38 12.31 11.84
CA GLU A 58 29.05 12.28 13.27
C GLU A 58 27.83 11.40 13.53
N VAL A 59 26.82 11.45 12.65
CA VAL A 59 25.68 10.51 12.68
C VAL A 59 26.20 9.07 12.55
N GLU A 60 27.13 8.81 11.64
CA GLU A 60 27.72 7.48 11.48
C GLU A 60 28.37 6.98 12.78
N ARG A 61 29.22 7.81 13.39
CA ARG A 61 29.99 7.42 14.57
C ARG A 61 29.16 7.33 15.85
N PHE A 62 28.24 8.26 16.07
CA PHE A 62 27.50 8.39 17.34
C PHE A 62 26.14 7.70 17.32
N VAL A 63 25.57 7.40 16.15
CA VAL A 63 24.24 6.79 16.03
C VAL A 63 24.30 5.48 15.27
N THR A 64 24.82 5.50 14.04
CA THR A 64 24.79 4.33 13.15
C THR A 64 25.66 3.18 13.66
N GLU A 65 26.91 3.44 14.03
CA GLU A 65 27.86 2.42 14.51
C GLU A 65 27.37 1.71 15.80
N PRO A 66 26.91 2.44 16.86
CA PRO A 66 26.32 1.80 18.04
C PRO A 66 25.11 0.94 17.70
N ILE A 67 24.20 1.45 16.86
CA ILE A 67 23.00 0.71 16.43
C ILE A 67 23.41 -0.56 15.69
N GLU A 68 24.25 -0.45 14.66
CA GLU A 68 24.74 -1.57 13.84
C GLU A 68 25.39 -2.66 14.69
N ARG A 69 26.19 -2.28 15.70
CA ARG A 69 26.84 -3.22 16.62
C ARG A 69 25.84 -3.99 17.48
N GLN A 70 24.75 -3.37 17.92
CA GLN A 70 23.72 -4.09 18.68
C GLN A 70 22.86 -4.96 17.77
N VAL A 71 22.39 -4.42 16.65
CA VAL A 71 21.45 -5.15 15.78
C VAL A 71 22.11 -6.29 15.00
N SER A 72 23.43 -6.26 14.79
CA SER A 72 24.17 -7.37 14.19
C SER A 72 24.26 -8.61 15.08
N GLN A 73 23.98 -8.49 16.38
CA GLN A 73 23.92 -9.61 17.32
C GLN A 73 22.54 -10.29 17.33
N VAL A 74 21.54 -9.73 16.63
CA VAL A 74 20.20 -10.29 16.58
C VAL A 74 20.22 -11.62 15.81
N PRO A 75 19.66 -12.70 16.39
CA PRO A 75 19.58 -13.99 15.71
C PRO A 75 18.82 -13.92 14.38
N GLY A 76 19.38 -14.54 13.34
CA GLY A 76 18.73 -14.64 12.02
C GLY A 76 19.05 -13.49 11.05
N VAL A 77 19.82 -12.48 11.48
CA VAL A 77 20.33 -11.43 10.58
C VAL A 77 21.44 -12.02 9.70
N GLU A 78 21.26 -11.94 8.38
CA GLU A 78 22.27 -12.35 7.39
C GLU A 78 23.13 -11.18 6.93
N ARG A 79 22.54 -9.99 6.85
CA ARG A 79 23.22 -8.80 6.34
C ARG A 79 22.69 -7.53 7.00
N VAL A 80 23.60 -6.65 7.37
CA VAL A 80 23.30 -5.29 7.82
C VAL A 80 23.84 -4.31 6.79
N GLU A 81 23.03 -3.35 6.38
CA GLU A 81 23.41 -2.25 5.50
C GLU A 81 22.99 -0.95 6.15
N SER A 82 23.91 -0.01 6.31
CA SER A 82 23.66 1.27 6.95
C SER A 82 23.89 2.44 5.99
N VAL A 83 23.09 3.48 6.14
CA VAL A 83 23.19 4.74 5.40
C VAL A 83 23.06 5.89 6.39
N SER A 84 24.14 6.66 6.53
CA SER A 84 24.15 7.88 7.35
C SER A 84 24.03 9.10 6.44
N ARG A 85 23.07 9.97 6.75
CA ARG A 85 22.87 11.27 6.11
C ARG A 85 22.92 12.34 7.19
N GLU A 86 22.99 13.60 6.76
CA GLU A 86 22.80 14.72 7.66
C GLU A 86 21.45 14.56 8.37
N GLY A 87 21.46 14.64 9.70
CA GLY A 87 20.24 14.53 10.49
C GLY A 87 19.67 13.11 10.68
N VAL A 88 20.11 12.08 9.93
CA VAL A 88 19.38 10.80 9.83
C VAL A 88 20.30 9.59 9.68
N SER A 89 20.01 8.54 10.46
CA SER A 89 20.59 7.19 10.34
C SER A 89 19.54 6.17 9.90
N LEU A 90 19.86 5.39 8.86
CA LEU A 90 19.05 4.29 8.35
C LEU A 90 19.85 2.99 8.42
N VAL A 91 19.44 2.05 9.27
CA VAL A 91 20.07 0.73 9.37
C VAL A 91 19.10 -0.35 8.91
N THR A 92 19.42 -0.97 7.78
CA THR A 92 18.62 -2.03 7.15
C THR A 92 19.16 -3.40 7.52
N LEU A 93 18.32 -4.19 8.17
CA LEU A 93 18.57 -5.58 8.53
C LEU A 93 17.91 -6.50 7.51
N ARG A 94 18.67 -7.42 6.93
CA ARG A 94 18.14 -8.52 6.11
C ARG A 94 18.26 -9.83 6.89
N PHE A 95 17.14 -10.55 6.97
CA PHE A 95 17.03 -11.83 7.63
C PHE A 95 16.95 -12.96 6.60
N ALA A 96 17.21 -14.18 7.04
CA ALA A 96 17.01 -15.37 6.23
C ALA A 96 15.52 -15.55 5.86
N TRP A 97 15.24 -16.12 4.68
CA TRP A 97 13.88 -16.46 4.28
C TRP A 97 13.23 -17.45 5.26
N GLY A 98 11.96 -17.24 5.60
CA GLY A 98 11.24 -18.05 6.57
C GLY A 98 11.47 -17.66 8.03
N THR A 99 12.25 -16.61 8.30
CA THR A 99 12.34 -16.03 9.65
C THR A 99 11.00 -15.44 10.07
N ASP A 100 10.58 -15.73 11.30
CA ASP A 100 9.40 -15.09 11.88
C ASP A 100 9.72 -13.62 12.19
N MET A 101 9.15 -12.74 11.38
CA MET A 101 9.41 -11.31 11.46
C MET A 101 8.75 -10.66 12.69
N GLU A 102 7.74 -11.27 13.30
CA GLU A 102 7.15 -10.75 14.53
C GLU A 102 8.13 -10.90 15.68
N PHE A 103 8.75 -12.08 15.81
CA PHE A 103 9.83 -12.30 16.79
C PHE A 103 11.08 -11.51 16.43
N ALA A 104 11.45 -11.41 15.16
CA ALA A 104 12.61 -10.63 14.73
C ALA A 104 12.50 -9.16 15.16
N VAL A 105 11.32 -8.54 15.01
CA VAL A 105 11.08 -7.15 15.45
C VAL A 105 11.23 -7.00 16.96
N LEU A 106 10.73 -7.96 17.74
CA LEU A 106 10.88 -7.94 19.20
C LEU A 106 12.35 -8.06 19.61
N ASN A 107 13.10 -8.99 19.01
CA ASN A 107 14.53 -9.16 19.28
C ASN A 107 15.34 -7.92 18.89
N VAL A 108 15.03 -7.28 17.75
CA VAL A 108 15.68 -6.04 17.33
C VAL A 108 15.39 -4.92 18.33
N ARG A 109 14.13 -4.76 18.76
CA ARG A 109 13.76 -3.74 19.76
C ARG A 109 14.50 -3.95 21.09
N GLU A 110 14.58 -5.20 21.56
CA GLU A 110 15.32 -5.54 22.77
C GLU A 110 16.81 -5.16 22.66
N GLN A 111 17.45 -5.43 21.50
CA GLN A 111 18.84 -5.04 21.30
C GLN A 111 19.03 -3.52 21.16
N LEU A 112 18.08 -2.80 20.56
CA LEU A 112 18.11 -1.35 20.47
C LEU A 112 17.90 -0.67 21.83
N ASP A 113 17.11 -1.27 22.71
CA ASP A 113 16.97 -0.77 24.07
C ASP A 113 18.30 -0.82 24.84
N ASN A 114 19.20 -1.77 24.51
CA ASN A 114 20.54 -1.85 25.08
C ASN A 114 21.51 -0.76 24.57
N SER A 115 21.34 -0.25 23.34
CA SER A 115 22.16 0.89 22.85
C SER A 115 21.66 2.24 23.32
N ARG A 116 20.53 2.31 24.03
CA ARG A 116 19.91 3.59 24.40
C ARG A 116 20.84 4.51 25.18
N ASP A 117 21.66 3.95 26.08
CA ASP A 117 22.60 4.72 26.89
C ASP A 117 23.87 5.15 26.12
N GLU A 118 24.13 4.54 24.95
CA GLU A 118 25.24 4.91 24.06
C GLU A 118 24.84 6.01 23.05
N LEU A 119 23.53 6.22 22.84
CA LEU A 119 23.02 7.20 21.91
C LEU A 119 23.00 8.62 22.51
N PRO A 120 23.25 9.68 21.72
CA PRO A 120 23.16 11.05 22.20
C PRO A 120 21.75 11.42 22.69
N ASP A 121 21.66 12.25 23.74
CA ASP A 121 20.39 12.70 24.33
C ASP A 121 19.49 13.46 23.33
N LEU A 122 20.10 14.13 22.35
CA LEU A 122 19.43 14.90 21.30
C LEU A 122 18.93 14.02 20.14
N SER A 123 19.27 12.74 20.11
CA SER A 123 18.79 11.80 19.10
C SER A 123 17.39 11.28 19.44
N SER A 124 16.59 10.99 18.42
CA SER A 124 15.31 10.30 18.62
C SER A 124 15.54 8.86 19.08
N ARG A 125 14.52 8.26 19.66
CA ARG A 125 14.55 6.81 19.89
C ARG A 125 14.59 6.07 18.54
N PRO A 126 15.42 5.03 18.39
CA PRO A 126 15.42 4.20 17.19
C PRO A 126 14.05 3.56 16.96
N ALA A 127 13.45 3.82 15.80
CA ALA A 127 12.17 3.25 15.40
C ALA A 127 12.39 2.06 14.47
N VAL A 128 11.82 0.90 14.79
CA VAL A 128 11.86 -0.29 13.93
C VAL A 128 10.67 -0.28 12.98
N LEU A 129 10.94 -0.07 11.71
CA LEU A 129 10.00 -0.07 10.60
C LEU A 129 10.05 -1.43 9.88
N ARG A 130 8.87 -1.98 9.58
CA ARG A 130 8.75 -3.17 8.73
C ARG A 130 8.69 -2.72 7.28
N THR A 131 9.44 -3.39 6.40
CA THR A 131 9.25 -3.21 4.95
C THR A 131 8.13 -4.13 4.50
N ASP A 132 6.94 -3.58 4.26
CA ASP A 132 5.76 -4.33 3.82
C ASP A 132 5.46 -3.99 2.35
N PRO A 133 5.34 -4.96 1.42
CA PRO A 133 4.83 -4.67 0.07
C PRO A 133 3.45 -4.00 0.07
N ASN A 134 2.62 -4.25 1.08
CA ASN A 134 1.34 -3.58 1.27
C ASN A 134 1.47 -2.11 1.71
N SER A 135 2.68 -1.65 2.06
CA SER A 135 2.97 -0.24 2.33
C SER A 135 3.25 0.56 1.06
N GLU A 136 3.17 -0.05 -0.13
CA GLU A 136 3.12 0.70 -1.38
C GLU A 136 1.71 1.25 -1.62
N PRO A 137 1.59 2.50 -2.11
CA PRO A 137 0.27 3.08 -2.39
C PRO A 137 -0.38 2.34 -3.56
N VAL A 138 -1.65 1.98 -3.40
CA VAL A 138 -2.45 1.32 -4.46
C VAL A 138 -2.84 2.29 -5.57
N MET A 139 -2.90 3.58 -5.25
CA MET A 139 -3.16 4.65 -6.19
C MET A 139 -2.43 5.91 -5.74
N ALA A 140 -1.84 6.62 -6.70
CA ALA A 140 -1.29 7.95 -6.49
C ALA A 140 -2.04 8.95 -7.37
N VAL A 141 -2.56 9.99 -6.76
CA VAL A 141 -3.31 11.06 -7.43
C VAL A 141 -2.47 12.33 -7.38
N SER A 142 -2.32 12.99 -8.52
CA SER A 142 -1.75 14.33 -8.61
C SER A 142 -2.87 15.35 -8.46
N VAL A 143 -2.67 16.28 -7.53
CA VAL A 143 -3.49 17.47 -7.33
C VAL A 143 -2.69 18.65 -7.89
N ALA A 144 -3.09 19.11 -9.07
CA ALA A 144 -2.49 20.26 -9.75
C ALA A 144 -3.58 21.29 -10.09
N GLY A 145 -3.23 22.56 -10.27
CA GLY A 145 -4.23 23.58 -10.59
C GLY A 145 -3.59 24.92 -10.93
N GLU A 146 -4.42 25.91 -11.23
CA GLU A 146 -3.97 27.29 -11.43
C GLU A 146 -3.76 28.05 -10.10
N GLY A 147 -4.18 27.46 -8.98
CA GLY A 147 -4.01 28.02 -7.63
C GLY A 147 -2.57 27.89 -7.11
N ASP A 148 -2.28 28.63 -6.03
CA ASP A 148 -1.01 28.53 -5.32
C ASP A 148 -0.84 27.14 -4.68
N LEU A 149 0.41 26.67 -4.59
CA LEU A 149 0.74 25.33 -4.11
C LEU A 149 0.29 25.12 -2.65
N VAL A 150 0.26 26.20 -1.86
CA VAL A 150 -0.22 26.21 -0.48
C VAL A 150 -1.71 25.91 -0.43
N SER A 151 -2.52 26.66 -1.19
CA SER A 151 -3.97 26.45 -1.26
C SER A 151 -4.33 25.07 -1.82
N LEU A 152 -3.54 24.56 -2.76
CA LEU A 152 -3.70 23.19 -3.26
C LEU A 152 -3.39 22.14 -2.18
N LYS A 153 -2.35 22.34 -1.36
CA LYS A 153 -2.02 21.44 -0.25
C LYS A 153 -3.10 21.48 0.83
N GLU A 154 -3.55 22.66 1.24
CA GLU A 154 -4.63 22.83 2.22
C GLU A 154 -5.92 22.17 1.74
N LEU A 155 -6.31 22.38 0.48
CA LEU A 155 -7.49 21.73 -0.11
C LEU A 155 -7.33 20.20 -0.15
N ALA A 156 -6.13 19.71 -0.52
CA ALA A 156 -5.83 18.30 -0.53
C ALA A 156 -5.89 17.68 0.88
N GLU A 157 -5.44 18.40 1.91
CA GLU A 157 -5.40 17.94 3.30
C GLU A 157 -6.76 17.98 3.99
N ASP A 158 -7.47 19.09 3.88
CA ASP A 158 -8.70 19.30 4.63
C ASP A 158 -9.93 18.69 3.96
N VAL A 159 -9.92 18.56 2.62
CA VAL A 159 -11.07 18.07 1.87
C VAL A 159 -10.77 16.72 1.22
N PHE A 160 -9.79 16.65 0.32
CA PHE A 160 -9.63 15.45 -0.52
C PHE A 160 -9.17 14.24 0.29
N LYS A 161 -8.14 14.40 1.12
CA LYS A 161 -7.63 13.38 2.04
C LYS A 161 -8.76 12.80 2.89
N ARG A 162 -9.51 13.65 3.60
CA ARG A 162 -10.59 13.22 4.50
C ARG A 162 -11.72 12.50 3.77
N ARG A 163 -12.07 12.92 2.54
CA ARG A 163 -13.08 12.23 1.72
C ARG A 163 -12.59 10.89 1.21
N LEU A 164 -11.32 10.78 0.82
CA LEU A 164 -10.74 9.54 0.31
C LEU A 164 -10.54 8.50 1.43
N GLU A 165 -10.18 8.93 2.65
CA GLU A 165 -10.08 8.06 3.84
C GLU A 165 -11.43 7.50 4.30
N GLN A 166 -12.56 8.09 3.91
CA GLN A 166 -13.90 7.57 4.22
C GLN A 166 -14.31 6.39 3.32
N ILE A 167 -13.54 6.08 2.29
CA ILE A 167 -13.85 5.02 1.33
C ILE A 167 -13.51 3.67 1.95
N ASP A 168 -14.49 2.77 1.99
CA ASP A 168 -14.32 1.38 2.45
C ASP A 168 -13.19 0.68 1.68
N GLY A 169 -12.18 0.19 2.42
CA GLY A 169 -10.95 -0.41 1.90
C GLY A 169 -9.76 0.54 1.74
N VAL A 170 -9.89 1.84 2.04
CA VAL A 170 -8.76 2.79 2.13
C VAL A 170 -8.32 2.91 3.59
N ALA A 171 -7.06 2.64 3.88
CA ALA A 171 -6.49 2.76 5.23
C ALA A 171 -5.97 4.16 5.53
N GLU A 172 -5.30 4.78 4.55
CA GLU A 172 -4.65 6.08 4.73
C GLU A 172 -4.56 6.82 3.39
N ALA A 173 -4.68 8.14 3.44
CA ALA A 173 -4.32 9.03 2.36
C ALA A 173 -3.20 9.97 2.80
N ALA A 174 -1.97 9.71 2.35
CA ALA A 174 -0.82 10.54 2.69
C ALA A 174 -0.59 11.62 1.63
N LEU A 175 -0.12 12.79 2.06
CA LEU A 175 0.28 13.88 1.17
C LEU A 175 1.78 13.83 0.92
N ALA A 176 2.18 14.15 -0.31
CA ALA A 176 3.57 14.25 -0.72
C ALA A 176 3.82 15.57 -1.46
N GLY A 177 4.89 16.27 -1.09
CA GLY A 177 5.23 17.57 -1.64
C GLY A 177 4.32 18.70 -1.12
N GLY A 178 4.13 19.73 -1.94
CA GLY A 178 3.44 20.96 -1.53
C GLY A 178 4.34 21.94 -0.77
N LEU A 179 3.73 23.01 -0.27
CA LEU A 179 4.33 24.00 0.62
C LEU A 179 3.54 24.00 1.92
N GLU A 180 4.23 23.96 3.04
CA GLU A 180 3.60 24.07 4.36
C GLU A 180 3.81 25.48 4.88
N ARG A 181 2.70 26.16 5.19
CA ARG A 181 2.74 27.50 5.75
C ARG A 181 3.34 27.45 7.16
N GLU A 182 4.35 28.26 7.40
CA GLU A 182 5.03 28.37 8.69
C GLU A 182 5.27 29.85 9.02
N ILE A 183 4.99 30.26 10.25
CA ILE A 183 5.22 31.64 10.66
C ILE A 183 6.63 31.76 11.21
N HIS A 184 7.47 32.52 10.51
CA HIS A 184 8.85 32.75 10.91
C HIS A 184 8.93 33.94 11.87
N VAL A 185 9.50 33.71 13.06
CA VAL A 185 9.84 34.78 14.01
C VAL A 185 11.35 35.00 13.96
N GLU A 186 11.78 35.91 13.10
CA GLU A 186 13.19 36.24 12.89
C GLU A 186 13.67 37.24 13.92
N VAL A 187 14.38 36.74 14.92
CA VAL A 187 14.82 37.57 16.06
C VAL A 187 16.17 38.24 15.77
N ASP A 188 16.32 39.53 16.11
CA ASP A 188 17.60 40.23 16.09
C ASP A 188 18.31 40.07 17.46
N PRO A 189 19.43 39.33 17.53
CA PRO A 189 20.13 39.08 18.80
C PRO A 189 20.62 40.36 19.49
N ARG A 190 20.94 41.42 18.73
CA ARG A 190 21.44 42.68 19.29
C ARG A 190 20.32 43.47 19.96
N LEU A 191 19.13 43.46 19.37
CA LEU A 191 17.95 44.11 19.95
C LEU A 191 17.50 43.36 21.21
N LEU A 192 17.43 42.03 21.16
CA LEU A 192 17.18 41.18 22.33
C LEU A 192 18.08 41.53 23.52
N GLU A 193 19.40 41.58 23.29
CA GLU A 193 20.38 41.92 24.32
C GLU A 193 20.18 43.34 24.86
N SER A 194 19.89 44.31 23.98
CA SER A 194 19.66 45.70 24.38
C SER A 194 18.42 45.89 25.28
N TYR A 195 17.38 45.08 25.09
CA TYR A 195 16.17 45.09 25.91
C TYR A 195 16.23 44.13 27.10
N GLY A 196 17.26 43.28 27.18
CA GLY A 196 17.49 42.34 28.29
C GLY A 196 16.59 41.11 28.26
N PHE A 197 16.24 40.63 27.07
CA PHE A 197 15.48 39.39 26.85
C PHE A 197 16.38 38.31 26.23
N THR A 198 16.05 37.05 26.45
CA THR A 198 16.70 35.90 25.79
C THR A 198 15.78 35.26 24.75
N ILE A 199 16.31 34.32 23.97
CA ILE A 199 15.49 33.56 22.99
C ILE A 199 14.46 32.66 23.69
N GLU A 200 14.81 32.14 24.87
CA GLU A 200 13.93 31.33 25.69
C GLU A 200 12.76 32.16 26.26
N ASP A 201 13.00 33.44 26.59
CA ASP A 201 11.93 34.36 26.99
C ASP A 201 10.90 34.52 25.87
N ILE A 202 11.33 34.63 24.61
CA ILE A 202 10.42 34.72 23.46
C ILE A 202 9.59 33.45 23.33
N GLY A 203 10.22 32.27 23.38
CA GLY A 203 9.53 30.98 23.28
C GLY A 203 8.44 30.83 24.35
N ALA A 204 8.79 31.10 25.61
CA ALA A 204 7.85 31.01 26.72
C ALA A 204 6.68 32.01 26.60
N VAL A 205 6.95 33.24 26.13
CA VAL A 205 5.91 34.25 25.92
C VAL A 205 4.96 33.83 24.80
N LEU A 206 5.47 33.38 23.66
CA LEU A 206 4.67 32.92 22.53
C LEU A 206 3.80 31.71 22.89
N GLU A 207 4.35 30.71 23.61
CA GLU A 207 3.59 29.57 24.12
C GLU A 207 2.46 29.99 25.07
N SER A 208 2.75 30.93 25.98
CA SER A 208 1.76 31.42 26.95
C SER A 208 0.65 32.27 26.30
N ALA A 209 0.97 32.96 25.21
CA ALA A 209 0.05 33.81 24.48
C ALA A 209 -0.88 33.01 23.58
N ASN A 210 -0.41 31.91 22.98
CA ASN A 210 -1.16 31.07 22.05
C ASN A 210 -2.02 29.99 22.73
N LEU A 211 -2.65 30.30 23.87
CA LEU A 211 -3.41 29.31 24.66
C LEU A 211 -4.89 29.67 24.80
N SER A 212 -5.75 28.82 24.24
CA SER A 212 -7.20 28.83 24.52
C SER A 212 -7.51 27.99 25.76
N ALA A 213 -8.07 28.60 26.81
CA ALA A 213 -8.36 27.92 28.07
C ALA A 213 -9.86 28.00 28.46
N PRO A 214 -10.43 26.96 29.09
CA PRO A 214 -11.78 27.03 29.62
C PRO A 214 -11.81 27.95 30.85
N GLY A 215 -12.63 28.99 30.78
CA GLY A 215 -12.82 29.97 31.87
C GLY A 215 -13.88 29.57 32.90
N GLY A 216 -14.32 28.30 32.88
CA GLY A 216 -15.36 27.79 33.78
C GLY A 216 -16.79 28.04 33.26
N ARG A 217 -17.76 28.06 34.17
CA ARG A 217 -19.18 28.27 33.83
C ARG A 217 -19.79 29.36 34.70
N ILE A 218 -20.50 30.30 34.08
CA ILE A 218 -21.27 31.33 34.78
C ILE A 218 -22.74 30.93 34.75
N ARG A 219 -23.34 30.77 35.92
CA ARG A 219 -24.78 30.50 36.05
C ARG A 219 -25.54 31.81 36.23
N ARG A 220 -26.47 32.12 35.32
CA ARG A 220 -27.37 33.27 35.44
C ARG A 220 -28.82 32.79 35.38
N GLY A 221 -29.46 32.73 36.54
CA GLY A 221 -30.82 32.17 36.68
C GLY A 221 -30.86 30.67 36.33
N ARG A 222 -31.58 30.32 35.26
CA ARG A 222 -31.69 28.94 34.75
C ARG A 222 -30.65 28.62 33.65
N TYR A 223 -29.92 29.61 33.15
CA TYR A 223 -28.95 29.43 32.07
C TYR A 223 -27.53 29.26 32.62
N ASN A 224 -26.77 28.34 32.02
CA ASN A 224 -25.35 28.12 32.30
C ASN A 224 -24.56 28.52 31.06
N TYR A 225 -23.78 29.59 31.15
CA TYR A 225 -22.87 30.04 30.10
C TYR A 225 -21.50 29.42 30.33
N ALA A 226 -20.96 28.72 29.34
CA ALA A 226 -19.56 28.31 29.35
C ALA A 226 -18.70 29.53 29.01
N LEU A 227 -17.72 29.84 29.86
CA LEU A 227 -16.73 30.86 29.59
C LEU A 227 -15.51 30.18 28.95
N ARG A 228 -14.95 30.78 27.91
CA ARG A 228 -13.71 30.34 27.28
C ARG A 228 -12.88 31.57 26.95
N THR A 229 -11.58 31.52 27.22
CA THR A 229 -10.62 32.50 26.72
C THR A 229 -10.15 32.06 25.33
N LEU A 230 -10.10 32.99 24.40
CA LEU A 230 -9.57 32.78 23.05
C LEU A 230 -8.18 33.42 23.03
N GLY A 231 -7.14 32.59 23.01
CA GLY A 231 -5.73 33.04 22.92
C GLY A 231 -5.05 32.68 21.61
N GLU A 232 -5.69 31.86 20.76
CA GLU A 232 -5.12 31.45 19.48
C GLU A 232 -4.93 32.62 18.52
N PHE A 233 -3.71 32.77 18.00
CA PHE A 233 -3.39 33.78 17.00
C PHE A 233 -4.15 33.52 15.69
N GLN A 234 -4.81 34.55 15.19
CA GLN A 234 -5.51 34.51 13.90
C GLN A 234 -4.70 35.18 12.79
N THR A 235 -3.80 36.11 13.15
CA THR A 235 -3.02 36.88 12.19
C THR A 235 -1.55 37.02 12.61
N VAL A 236 -0.68 37.16 11.62
CA VAL A 236 0.76 37.44 11.83
C VAL A 236 0.96 38.73 12.63
N HIS A 237 0.07 39.71 12.43
CA HIS A 237 0.11 40.95 13.19
C HIS A 237 -0.16 40.74 14.69
N GLU A 238 -1.05 39.82 15.07
CA GLU A 238 -1.28 39.52 16.49
C GLU A 238 -0.03 38.93 17.16
N ILE A 239 0.68 38.05 16.45
CA ILE A 239 1.96 37.48 16.91
C ILE A 239 2.99 38.59 17.10
N ALA A 240 3.12 39.51 16.15
CA ALA A 240 4.05 40.63 16.24
C ALA A 240 3.74 41.59 17.40
N GLN A 241 2.49 41.70 17.83
CA GLN A 241 2.06 42.58 18.92
C GLN A 241 2.08 41.91 20.30
N VAL A 242 2.64 40.70 20.42
CA VAL A 242 2.73 40.00 21.71
C VAL A 242 3.67 40.77 22.65
N PRO A 243 3.21 41.13 23.87
CA PRO A 243 4.03 41.83 24.83
C PRO A 243 5.04 40.89 25.51
N LEU A 244 6.34 41.20 25.37
CA LEU A 244 7.42 40.47 26.06
C LEU A 244 7.56 40.91 27.52
N GLY A 245 7.14 42.14 27.83
CA GLY A 245 7.18 42.72 29.17
C GLY A 245 7.97 44.04 29.22
N PRO A 246 8.17 44.61 30.42
CA PRO A 246 8.94 45.84 30.57
C PRO A 246 10.41 45.61 30.22
N SER A 247 11.04 46.56 29.52
CA SER A 247 12.48 46.49 29.20
C SER A 247 13.33 46.30 30.45
N ARG A 248 14.18 45.27 30.44
CA ARG A 248 15.11 44.91 31.52
C ARG A 248 16.53 45.43 31.26
N GLY A 249 16.81 45.86 30.02
CA GLY A 249 18.11 46.35 29.57
C GLY A 249 18.45 47.78 30.00
N GLY A 250 19.75 48.09 30.01
CA GLY A 250 20.32 49.30 30.61
C GLY A 250 20.19 50.61 29.81
N THR A 251 19.62 50.58 28.60
CA THR A 251 19.58 51.74 27.68
C THR A 251 18.17 52.30 27.43
N ALA A 252 17.11 51.57 27.81
CA ALA A 252 15.74 52.03 27.66
C ALA A 252 15.25 52.75 28.92
N ARG A 253 14.41 53.77 28.76
CA ARG A 253 13.69 54.40 29.89
C ARG A 253 12.91 53.30 30.62
N SER A 254 13.35 52.97 31.84
CA SER A 254 12.71 51.99 32.70
C SER A 254 11.20 52.20 32.73
N GLY A 255 10.43 51.23 32.20
CA GLY A 255 8.96 51.26 32.19
C GLY A 255 8.26 51.14 30.83
N ASN A 256 8.96 51.20 29.69
CA ASN A 256 8.32 50.93 28.40
C ASN A 256 8.09 49.42 28.18
N LEU A 257 6.86 49.06 27.79
CA LEU A 257 6.49 47.72 27.35
C LEU A 257 7.17 47.44 26.02
N VAL A 258 7.91 46.33 25.94
CA VAL A 258 8.55 45.85 24.72
C VAL A 258 7.64 44.82 24.07
N LEU A 259 7.36 45.00 22.78
CA LEU A 259 6.59 44.09 21.95
C LEU A 259 7.53 43.16 21.20
N LEU A 260 7.01 42.03 20.72
CA LEU A 260 7.78 41.13 19.86
C LEU A 260 8.27 41.85 18.60
N SER A 261 7.46 42.74 18.02
CA SER A 261 7.83 43.57 16.86
C SER A 261 9.03 44.51 17.10
N ASP A 262 9.39 44.78 18.36
CA ASP A 262 10.53 45.64 18.69
C ASP A 262 11.86 44.88 18.64
N VAL A 263 11.83 43.54 18.67
CA VAL A 263 13.02 42.67 18.74
C VAL A 263 13.06 41.58 17.67
N ALA A 264 11.95 41.32 16.99
CA ALA A 264 11.83 40.29 15.98
C ALA A 264 10.94 40.75 14.82
N ARG A 265 11.24 40.23 13.63
CA ARG A 265 10.36 40.34 12.47
C ARG A 265 9.53 39.07 12.35
N VAL A 266 8.21 39.23 12.30
CA VAL A 266 7.29 38.12 12.10
C VAL A 266 6.85 38.12 10.64
N GLU A 267 7.24 37.09 9.89
CA GLU A 267 6.91 36.93 8.48
C GLU A 267 6.04 35.67 8.27
N ASP A 268 5.12 35.76 7.30
CA ASP A 268 4.37 34.60 6.82
C ASP A 268 5.22 33.88 5.78
N GLY A 269 5.77 32.73 6.16
CA GLY A 269 6.73 31.98 5.38
C GLY A 269 6.28 30.56 5.10
N PHE A 270 7.24 29.74 4.68
CA PHE A 270 7.02 28.32 4.43
C PHE A 270 8.12 27.52 5.09
N ARG A 271 7.73 26.37 5.64
CA ARG A 271 8.68 25.35 6.11
C ARG A 271 9.60 24.94 4.96
N ASP A 272 10.85 24.66 5.31
CA ASP A 272 11.81 24.13 4.35
C ASP A 272 11.30 22.84 3.69
N ARG A 273 11.48 22.78 2.36
CA ARG A 273 10.93 21.68 1.55
C ARG A 273 11.82 20.45 1.64
N GLU A 274 11.37 19.45 2.39
CA GLU A 274 12.03 18.13 2.41
C GLU A 274 11.70 17.28 1.17
N SER A 275 10.56 17.52 0.53
CA SER A 275 10.08 16.75 -0.62
C SER A 275 9.38 17.63 -1.65
N ILE A 276 9.57 17.27 -2.93
CA ILE A 276 8.94 17.94 -4.07
C ILE A 276 8.21 16.89 -4.90
N ALA A 277 6.91 17.06 -5.09
CA ALA A 277 6.11 16.26 -6.00
C ALA A 277 5.92 16.99 -7.33
N ARG A 278 6.16 16.28 -8.44
CA ARG A 278 5.95 16.78 -9.79
C ARG A 278 5.19 15.77 -10.62
N TYR A 279 4.28 16.26 -11.46
CA TYR A 279 3.51 15.44 -12.39
C TYR A 279 3.55 16.10 -13.78
N ASN A 280 3.92 15.33 -14.80
CA ASN A 280 4.10 15.81 -16.18
C ASN A 280 4.96 17.09 -16.31
N GLY A 281 5.98 17.23 -15.47
CA GLY A 281 6.91 18.36 -15.49
C GLY A 281 6.45 19.61 -14.72
N ALA A 282 5.24 19.62 -14.16
CA ALA A 282 4.74 20.71 -13.30
C ALA A 282 4.76 20.29 -11.82
N GLU A 283 4.91 21.26 -10.90
CA GLU A 283 4.77 20.99 -9.46
C GLU A 283 3.30 20.69 -9.12
N ALA A 284 3.10 19.71 -8.25
CA ALA A 284 1.79 19.26 -7.81
C ALA A 284 1.86 18.80 -6.36
N VAL A 285 0.71 18.60 -5.75
CA VAL A 285 0.60 17.89 -4.48
C VAL A 285 0.25 16.44 -4.80
N GLY A 286 1.06 15.50 -4.33
CA GLY A 286 0.80 14.08 -4.46
C GLY A 286 -0.12 13.60 -3.34
N LEU A 287 -1.11 12.79 -3.68
CA LEU A 287 -2.03 12.17 -2.73
C LEU A 287 -1.92 10.66 -2.91
N LEU A 288 -1.24 10.02 -1.96
CA LEU A 288 -0.87 8.60 -1.96
C LEU A 288 -1.91 7.83 -1.16
N LEU A 289 -2.58 6.87 -1.79
CA LEU A 289 -3.66 6.10 -1.18
C LEU A 289 -3.17 4.70 -0.84
N PHE A 290 -3.29 4.32 0.43
CA PHE A 290 -2.96 3.00 0.94
C PHE A 290 -4.24 2.22 1.21
N LYS A 291 -4.27 0.95 0.82
CA LYS A 291 -5.41 0.06 1.07
C LYS A 291 -5.36 -0.53 2.48
N GLU A 292 -6.51 -0.92 2.99
CA GLU A 292 -6.58 -1.79 4.15
C GLU A 292 -6.01 -3.18 3.84
N SER A 293 -5.47 -3.85 4.85
CA SER A 293 -4.95 -5.22 4.70
C SER A 293 -6.06 -6.17 4.26
N GLY A 294 -5.82 -6.97 3.22
CA GLY A 294 -6.80 -7.88 2.61
C GLY A 294 -7.88 -7.22 1.76
N ALA A 295 -7.90 -5.88 1.63
CA ALA A 295 -8.81 -5.19 0.72
C ALA A 295 -8.40 -5.44 -0.74
N ASN A 296 -9.40 -5.51 -1.62
CA ASN A 296 -9.19 -5.73 -3.05
C ASN A 296 -8.76 -4.43 -3.74
N ALA A 297 -7.53 -4.39 -4.26
CA ALA A 297 -6.95 -3.18 -4.85
C ALA A 297 -7.78 -2.63 -6.03
N VAL A 298 -8.36 -3.51 -6.86
CA VAL A 298 -9.20 -3.10 -8.01
C VAL A 298 -10.49 -2.43 -7.54
N ARG A 299 -11.20 -3.02 -6.56
CA ARG A 299 -12.44 -2.44 -6.02
C ARG A 299 -12.19 -1.11 -5.30
N VAL A 300 -11.09 -1.01 -4.55
CA VAL A 300 -10.70 0.25 -3.90
C VAL A 300 -10.46 1.33 -4.95
N ALA A 301 -9.69 1.03 -6.00
CA ALA A 301 -9.45 1.96 -7.10
C ALA A 301 -10.73 2.39 -7.83
N GLU A 302 -11.67 1.47 -8.08
CA GLU A 302 -12.98 1.80 -8.68
C GLU A 302 -13.77 2.79 -7.80
N ARG A 303 -13.84 2.54 -6.49
CA ARG A 303 -14.54 3.42 -5.53
C ARG A 303 -13.86 4.79 -5.43
N VAL A 304 -12.53 4.81 -5.37
CA VAL A 304 -11.74 6.04 -5.39
C VAL A 304 -12.02 6.83 -6.66
N ASN A 305 -12.02 6.20 -7.84
CA ASN A 305 -12.30 6.86 -9.11
C ASN A 305 -13.71 7.49 -9.15
N VAL A 306 -14.72 6.85 -8.52
CA VAL A 306 -16.05 7.45 -8.39
C VAL A 306 -16.00 8.75 -7.57
N VAL A 307 -15.31 8.75 -6.43
CA VAL A 307 -15.17 9.94 -5.58
C VAL A 307 -14.30 11.00 -6.26
N LEU A 308 -13.22 10.63 -6.94
CA LEU A 308 -12.39 11.56 -7.73
C LEU A 308 -13.20 12.25 -8.82
N ASN A 309 -14.10 11.54 -9.50
CA ASN A 309 -14.99 12.15 -10.51
C ASN A 309 -15.99 13.14 -9.91
N GLN A 310 -16.47 12.88 -8.69
CA GLN A 310 -17.29 13.85 -7.94
C GLN A 310 -16.46 15.08 -7.58
N LEU A 311 -15.25 14.89 -7.04
CA LEU A 311 -14.34 15.97 -6.68
C LEU A 311 -13.95 16.83 -7.90
N ARG A 312 -13.69 16.23 -9.06
CA ARG A 312 -13.46 16.95 -10.33
C ARG A 312 -14.64 17.84 -10.73
N THR A 313 -15.86 17.44 -10.39
CA THR A 313 -17.08 18.20 -10.68
C THR A 313 -17.29 19.33 -9.67
N GLU A 314 -16.98 19.09 -8.40
CA GLU A 314 -17.08 20.06 -7.32
C GLU A 314 -16.00 21.14 -7.38
N TYR A 315 -14.79 20.79 -7.83
CA TYR A 315 -13.61 21.66 -7.90
C TYR A 315 -13.02 21.69 -9.33
N PRO A 316 -13.70 22.30 -10.31
CA PRO A 316 -13.27 22.31 -11.72
C PRO A 316 -11.96 23.06 -11.96
N GLU A 317 -11.56 23.95 -11.05
CA GLU A 317 -10.29 24.67 -11.07
C GLU A 317 -9.07 23.79 -10.71
N VAL A 318 -9.31 22.61 -10.15
CA VAL A 318 -8.27 21.64 -9.75
C VAL A 318 -8.26 20.46 -10.71
N ARG A 319 -7.09 20.21 -11.30
CA ARG A 319 -6.80 19.00 -12.08
C ARG A 319 -6.40 17.88 -11.13
N LEU A 320 -7.28 16.89 -11.03
CA LEU A 320 -7.04 15.64 -10.33
C LEU A 320 -6.71 14.56 -11.35
N ASP A 321 -5.43 14.20 -11.47
CA ASP A 321 -4.95 13.19 -12.42
C ASP A 321 -4.45 11.96 -11.65
N VAL A 322 -4.81 10.76 -12.11
CA VAL A 322 -4.28 9.53 -11.52
C VAL A 322 -2.88 9.31 -12.10
N ALA A 323 -1.85 9.47 -11.27
CA ALA A 323 -0.47 9.33 -11.68
C ALA A 323 -0.03 7.86 -11.74
N MET A 324 -0.57 7.04 -10.84
CA MET A 324 -0.32 5.61 -10.76
C MET A 324 -1.57 4.92 -10.24
N SER A 325 -1.94 3.78 -10.84
CA SER A 325 -2.96 2.89 -10.31
C SER A 325 -2.50 1.44 -10.42
N GLN A 326 -2.39 0.75 -9.29
CA GLN A 326 -2.11 -0.68 -9.27
C GLN A 326 -3.25 -1.49 -9.91
N ALA A 327 -4.49 -0.98 -9.82
CA ALA A 327 -5.66 -1.63 -10.40
C ALA A 327 -5.56 -1.75 -11.92
N GLU A 328 -5.04 -0.75 -12.63
CA GLU A 328 -4.86 -0.80 -14.09
C GLU A 328 -3.97 -1.99 -14.49
N PHE A 329 -2.82 -2.14 -13.84
CA PHE A 329 -1.91 -3.28 -14.06
C PHE A 329 -2.58 -4.62 -13.79
N ILE A 330 -3.35 -4.73 -12.70
CA ILE A 330 -4.07 -5.95 -12.34
C ILE A 330 -5.15 -6.26 -13.39
N THR A 331 -5.95 -5.26 -13.78
CA THR A 331 -7.02 -5.45 -14.77
C THR A 331 -6.46 -5.80 -16.14
N ASP A 332 -5.34 -5.22 -16.54
CA ASP A 332 -4.65 -5.55 -17.78
C ASP A 332 -4.09 -6.97 -17.73
N ALA A 333 -3.47 -7.39 -16.62
CA ALA A 333 -3.00 -8.76 -16.44
C ALA A 333 -4.15 -9.78 -16.53
N ILE A 334 -5.27 -9.52 -15.85
CA ILE A 334 -6.48 -10.37 -15.92
C ILE A 334 -7.02 -10.39 -17.35
N SER A 335 -7.16 -9.24 -17.99
CA SER A 335 -7.64 -9.12 -19.38
C SER A 335 -6.76 -9.90 -20.34
N ASN A 336 -5.43 -9.82 -20.20
CA ASN A 336 -4.47 -10.55 -21.01
C ASN A 336 -4.62 -12.07 -20.83
N VAL A 337 -4.81 -12.55 -19.60
CA VAL A 337 -5.06 -13.98 -19.33
C VAL A 337 -6.38 -14.41 -19.97
N VAL A 338 -7.46 -13.64 -19.80
CA VAL A 338 -8.76 -13.93 -20.41
C VAL A 338 -8.67 -13.95 -21.93
N GLN A 339 -7.98 -12.98 -22.54
CA GLN A 339 -7.77 -12.93 -23.99
C GLN A 339 -6.97 -14.14 -24.48
N ALA A 340 -5.88 -14.51 -23.78
CA ALA A 340 -5.09 -15.69 -24.11
C ALA A 340 -5.94 -16.98 -24.03
N LEU A 341 -6.79 -17.10 -23.01
CA LEU A 341 -7.74 -18.22 -22.87
C LEU A 341 -8.75 -18.27 -24.02
N VAL A 342 -9.30 -17.12 -24.43
CA VAL A 342 -10.25 -17.04 -25.54
C VAL A 342 -9.57 -17.38 -26.87
N PHE A 343 -8.43 -16.76 -27.19
CA PHE A 343 -7.71 -17.04 -28.43
C PHE A 343 -7.19 -18.48 -28.48
N GLY A 344 -6.62 -18.97 -27.38
CA GLY A 344 -6.16 -20.36 -27.25
C GLY A 344 -7.32 -21.34 -27.39
N GLY A 345 -8.46 -21.07 -26.76
CA GLY A 345 -9.68 -21.87 -26.86
C GLY A 345 -10.26 -21.91 -28.28
N ILE A 346 -10.33 -20.76 -28.96
CA ILE A 346 -10.79 -20.66 -30.36
C ILE A 346 -9.82 -21.41 -31.29
N LEU A 347 -8.51 -21.22 -31.12
CA LEU A 347 -7.50 -21.89 -31.94
C LEU A 347 -7.57 -23.41 -31.75
N ALA A 348 -7.63 -23.88 -30.50
CA ALA A 348 -7.81 -25.29 -30.19
C ALA A 348 -9.12 -25.83 -30.80
N PHE A 349 -10.22 -25.07 -30.69
CA PHE A 349 -11.49 -25.44 -31.31
C PHE A 349 -11.36 -25.61 -32.82
N LEU A 350 -10.74 -24.66 -33.52
CA LEU A 350 -10.58 -24.69 -34.98
C LEU A 350 -9.69 -25.85 -35.43
N VAL A 351 -8.56 -26.07 -34.76
CA VAL A 351 -7.64 -27.17 -35.07
C VAL A 351 -8.33 -28.52 -34.87
N LEU A 352 -8.99 -28.72 -33.72
CA LEU A 352 -9.72 -29.96 -33.46
C LEU A 352 -10.91 -30.14 -34.39
N PHE A 353 -11.63 -29.08 -34.73
CA PHE A 353 -12.73 -29.15 -35.69
C PHE A 353 -12.23 -29.54 -37.09
N LEU A 354 -11.06 -29.04 -37.50
CA LEU A 354 -10.45 -29.39 -38.79
C LEU A 354 -10.06 -30.88 -38.85
N PHE A 355 -9.47 -31.41 -37.78
CA PHE A 355 -9.05 -32.82 -37.71
C PHE A 355 -10.23 -33.78 -37.52
N LEU A 356 -11.15 -33.47 -36.60
CA LEU A 356 -12.22 -34.38 -36.19
C LEU A 356 -13.50 -34.22 -37.02
N ARG A 357 -13.67 -33.11 -37.76
CA ARG A 357 -14.85 -32.75 -38.56
C ARG A 357 -16.19 -32.83 -37.81
N ASN A 358 -16.17 -32.84 -36.48
CA ASN A 358 -17.33 -32.95 -35.62
C ASN A 358 -17.20 -31.99 -34.44
N ALA A 359 -18.07 -30.98 -34.40
CA ALA A 359 -18.02 -29.91 -33.41
C ALA A 359 -18.29 -30.36 -31.96
N ARG A 360 -18.87 -31.55 -31.75
CA ARG A 360 -19.18 -32.04 -30.39
C ARG A 360 -17.92 -32.24 -29.54
N TYR A 361 -16.83 -32.70 -30.16
CA TYR A 361 -15.56 -32.96 -29.47
C TYR A 361 -14.85 -31.64 -29.10
N PRO A 362 -14.59 -30.69 -30.02
CA PRO A 362 -14.04 -29.37 -29.68
C PRO A 362 -14.85 -28.61 -28.61
N VAL A 363 -16.19 -28.67 -28.63
CA VAL A 363 -17.03 -28.02 -27.62
C VAL A 363 -16.81 -28.60 -26.22
N ALA A 364 -16.58 -29.91 -26.11
CA ALA A 364 -16.30 -30.54 -24.82
C ALA A 364 -15.00 -30.00 -24.18
N ILE A 365 -13.95 -29.79 -24.98
CA ILE A 365 -12.70 -29.18 -24.51
C ILE A 365 -12.91 -27.69 -24.19
N ALA A 366 -13.64 -26.96 -25.03
CA ALA A 366 -13.95 -25.56 -24.79
C ALA A 366 -14.71 -25.34 -23.47
N LEU A 367 -15.56 -26.29 -23.06
CA LEU A 367 -16.26 -26.26 -21.77
C LEU A 367 -15.35 -26.68 -20.59
N ALA A 368 -14.41 -27.59 -20.82
CA ALA A 368 -13.51 -28.10 -19.78
C ALA A 368 -12.55 -27.01 -19.27
N ILE A 369 -12.10 -26.10 -20.14
CA ILE A 369 -11.16 -25.02 -19.78
C ILE A 369 -11.75 -24.05 -18.74
N PRO A 370 -12.94 -23.41 -18.92
CA PRO A 370 -13.51 -22.55 -17.89
C PRO A 370 -13.81 -23.29 -16.58
N ILE A 371 -14.29 -24.54 -16.67
CA ILE A 371 -14.60 -25.34 -15.48
C ILE A 371 -13.34 -25.60 -14.65
N SER A 372 -12.20 -25.87 -15.28
CA SER A 372 -10.94 -26.12 -14.57
C SER A 372 -10.36 -24.86 -13.93
N VAL A 373 -10.47 -23.70 -14.59
CA VAL A 373 -10.07 -22.41 -14.02
C VAL A 373 -10.92 -22.08 -12.79
N VAL A 374 -12.24 -22.22 -12.89
CA VAL A 374 -13.16 -22.00 -11.75
C VAL A 374 -12.86 -22.98 -10.62
N ALA A 375 -12.58 -24.25 -10.93
CA ALA A 375 -12.15 -25.23 -9.94
C ALA A 375 -10.83 -24.81 -9.25
N ALA A 376 -9.88 -24.25 -9.99
CA ALA A 376 -8.62 -23.78 -9.41
C ALA A 376 -8.82 -22.63 -8.42
N PHE A 377 -9.78 -21.71 -8.66
CA PHE A 377 -10.12 -20.67 -7.69
C PHE A 377 -10.58 -21.23 -6.35
N SER A 378 -11.32 -22.35 -6.33
CA SER A 378 -11.69 -23.00 -5.07
C SER A 378 -10.50 -23.54 -4.30
N LEU A 379 -9.46 -24.03 -5.00
CA LEU A 379 -8.24 -24.52 -4.37
C LEU A 379 -7.37 -23.39 -3.85
N LEU A 380 -7.29 -22.26 -4.58
CA LEU A 380 -6.58 -21.07 -4.12
C LEU A 380 -7.20 -20.50 -2.85
N ASP A 381 -8.54 -20.43 -2.79
CA ASP A 381 -9.28 -19.94 -1.63
C ASP A 381 -9.09 -20.86 -0.41
N LEU A 382 -9.13 -22.19 -0.62
CA LEU A 382 -8.82 -23.18 0.43
C LEU A 382 -7.37 -23.09 0.93
N ALA A 383 -6.43 -22.69 0.05
CA ALA A 383 -5.02 -22.52 0.39
C ALA A 383 -4.71 -21.13 0.96
N GLY A 384 -5.66 -20.20 0.97
CA GLY A 384 -5.46 -18.81 1.39
C GLY A 384 -4.54 -18.01 0.46
N VAL A 385 -4.41 -18.40 -0.81
CA VAL A 385 -3.53 -17.75 -1.79
C VAL A 385 -4.31 -16.68 -2.56
N SER A 386 -3.79 -15.46 -2.59
CA SER A 386 -4.39 -14.35 -3.34
C SER A 386 -4.33 -14.55 -4.86
N LEU A 387 -5.27 -13.94 -5.58
CA LEU A 387 -5.21 -13.86 -7.03
C LEU A 387 -4.27 -12.70 -7.42
N ASN A 388 -3.04 -13.05 -7.76
CA ASN A 388 -1.98 -12.13 -8.17
C ASN A 388 -1.32 -12.55 -9.49
N ILE A 389 -0.41 -11.73 -10.02
CA ILE A 389 0.27 -11.99 -11.31
C ILE A 389 0.95 -13.36 -11.34
N MET A 390 1.58 -13.80 -10.23
CA MET A 390 2.26 -15.09 -10.16
C MET A 390 1.25 -16.25 -10.21
N SER A 391 0.16 -16.15 -9.45
CA SER A 391 -0.93 -17.14 -9.46
C SER A 391 -1.65 -17.20 -10.82
N LEU A 392 -1.88 -16.05 -11.46
CA LEU A 392 -2.48 -15.94 -12.80
C LEU A 392 -1.56 -16.53 -13.87
N GLY A 393 -0.25 -16.31 -13.77
CA GLY A 393 0.76 -16.96 -14.61
C GLY A 393 0.75 -18.49 -14.44
N GLY A 394 0.66 -18.98 -13.20
CA GLY A 394 0.51 -20.39 -12.89
C GLY A 394 -0.77 -21.00 -13.46
N LEU A 395 -1.89 -20.28 -13.36
CA LEU A 395 -3.17 -20.68 -13.98
C LEU A 395 -3.03 -20.75 -15.51
N ALA A 396 -2.43 -19.75 -16.15
CA ALA A 396 -2.24 -19.72 -17.60
C ALA A 396 -1.41 -20.92 -18.09
N LEU A 397 -0.32 -21.24 -17.40
CA LEU A 397 0.51 -22.42 -17.69
C LEU A 397 -0.29 -23.71 -17.45
N GLY A 398 -1.00 -23.79 -16.33
CA GLY A 398 -1.87 -24.91 -15.96
C GLY A 398 -2.95 -25.20 -17.01
N VAL A 399 -3.58 -24.16 -17.57
CA VAL A 399 -4.58 -24.33 -18.63
C VAL A 399 -3.94 -24.92 -19.89
N GLY A 400 -2.76 -24.45 -20.31
CA GLY A 400 -2.08 -25.02 -21.49
C GLY A 400 -1.87 -26.53 -21.35
N MET A 401 -1.35 -26.97 -20.21
CA MET A 401 -1.13 -28.40 -19.94
C MET A 401 -2.43 -29.19 -19.85
N LEU A 402 -3.50 -28.60 -19.32
CA LEU A 402 -4.81 -29.23 -19.24
C LEU A 402 -5.42 -29.42 -20.63
N VAL A 403 -5.26 -28.45 -21.53
CA VAL A 403 -5.74 -28.53 -22.92
C VAL A 403 -5.06 -29.68 -23.64
N ASP A 404 -3.73 -29.78 -23.56
CA ASP A 404 -2.96 -30.85 -24.21
C ASP A 404 -3.41 -32.24 -23.74
N ASN A 405 -3.52 -32.44 -22.43
CA ASN A 405 -4.02 -33.70 -21.86
C ASN A 405 -5.45 -34.01 -22.30
N SER A 406 -6.33 -33.00 -22.34
CA SER A 406 -7.72 -33.17 -22.77
C SER A 406 -7.83 -33.54 -24.25
N ILE A 407 -6.96 -32.98 -25.10
CA ILE A 407 -6.87 -33.31 -26.52
C ILE A 407 -6.50 -34.77 -26.72
N VAL A 408 -5.47 -35.26 -26.02
CA VAL A 408 -5.00 -36.66 -26.14
C VAL A 408 -6.10 -37.66 -25.75
N VAL A 409 -6.85 -37.40 -24.67
CA VAL A 409 -7.99 -38.24 -24.28
C VAL A 409 -9.05 -38.25 -25.37
N LEU A 410 -9.41 -37.06 -25.85
CA LEU A 410 -10.53 -36.92 -26.78
C LEU A 410 -10.22 -37.50 -28.15
N GLU A 411 -8.99 -37.34 -28.64
CA GLU A 411 -8.51 -37.97 -29.87
C GLU A 411 -8.56 -39.50 -29.75
N ASN A 412 -8.15 -40.06 -28.60
CA ASN A 412 -8.23 -41.51 -28.41
C ASN A 412 -9.67 -42.02 -28.35
N ILE A 413 -10.58 -41.27 -27.71
CA ILE A 413 -12.02 -41.57 -27.71
C ILE A 413 -12.58 -41.51 -29.13
N PHE A 414 -12.19 -40.50 -29.92
CA PHE A 414 -12.62 -40.36 -31.30
C PHE A 414 -12.16 -41.54 -32.17
N ARG A 415 -10.88 -41.92 -32.08
CA ARG A 415 -10.33 -43.09 -32.76
C ARG A 415 -11.10 -44.39 -32.44
N HIS A 416 -11.48 -44.58 -31.18
CA HIS A 416 -12.32 -45.71 -30.77
C HIS A 416 -13.75 -45.60 -31.30
N SER A 417 -14.31 -44.40 -31.36
CA SER A 417 -15.63 -44.14 -31.96
C SER A 417 -15.64 -44.47 -33.47
N GLU A 418 -14.57 -44.15 -34.21
CA GLU A 418 -14.45 -44.50 -35.64
C GLU A 418 -14.29 -46.01 -35.87
N SER A 419 -13.76 -46.74 -34.88
CA SER A 419 -13.65 -48.21 -34.95
C SER A 419 -14.99 -48.96 -34.81
N GLY A 420 -16.11 -48.23 -34.68
CA GLY A 420 -17.47 -48.78 -34.63
C GLY A 420 -17.99 -49.11 -33.23
N LEU A 421 -17.28 -48.70 -32.17
CA LEU A 421 -17.75 -48.83 -30.79
C LEU A 421 -18.89 -47.85 -30.48
N ASP A 422 -19.83 -48.27 -29.62
CA ASP A 422 -20.86 -47.39 -29.10
C ASP A 422 -20.24 -46.23 -28.29
N ALA A 423 -20.89 -45.07 -28.25
CA ALA A 423 -20.34 -43.84 -27.67
C ALA A 423 -19.88 -44.01 -26.21
N ALA A 424 -20.63 -44.79 -25.41
CA ALA A 424 -20.28 -45.07 -24.02
C ALA A 424 -19.06 -45.99 -23.90
N ASP A 425 -18.94 -46.99 -24.77
CA ASP A 425 -17.81 -47.92 -24.77
C ASP A 425 -16.55 -47.30 -25.39
N ALA A 426 -16.70 -46.46 -26.41
CA ALA A 426 -15.62 -45.67 -27.00
C ALA A 426 -15.04 -44.69 -25.98
N ALA A 427 -15.90 -43.98 -25.22
CA ALA A 427 -15.47 -43.09 -24.15
C ALA A 427 -14.77 -43.86 -23.00
N ALA A 428 -15.28 -45.04 -22.64
CA ALA A 428 -14.69 -45.86 -21.57
C ALA A 428 -13.31 -46.39 -21.96
N ARG A 429 -13.19 -47.03 -23.12
CA ARG A 429 -11.93 -47.63 -23.59
C ARG A 429 -10.90 -46.56 -23.96
N GLY A 430 -11.33 -45.53 -24.70
CA GLY A 430 -10.45 -44.45 -25.11
C GLY A 430 -9.82 -43.72 -23.92
N ALA A 431 -10.60 -43.46 -22.85
CA ALA A 431 -10.05 -42.86 -21.63
C ALA A 431 -9.18 -43.83 -20.82
N GLU A 432 -9.57 -45.11 -20.69
CA GLU A 432 -8.85 -46.10 -19.87
C GLU A 432 -7.45 -46.42 -20.42
N GLU A 433 -7.28 -46.40 -21.74
CA GLU A 433 -5.99 -46.67 -22.39
C GLU A 433 -4.94 -45.58 -22.13
N VAL A 434 -5.35 -44.30 -22.16
CA VAL A 434 -4.42 -43.17 -21.96
C VAL A 434 -4.34 -42.68 -20.52
N GLN A 435 -5.23 -43.15 -19.64
CA GLN A 435 -5.32 -42.70 -18.25
C GLN A 435 -3.98 -42.79 -17.51
N GLY A 436 -3.25 -43.90 -17.67
CA GLY A 436 -1.96 -44.11 -17.01
C GLY A 436 -0.88 -43.14 -17.50
N ALA A 437 -0.80 -42.91 -18.81
CA ALA A 437 0.17 -42.00 -19.40
C ALA A 437 -0.08 -40.54 -18.98
N ILE A 438 -1.34 -40.10 -19.00
CA ILE A 438 -1.72 -38.73 -18.63
C ILE A 438 -1.54 -38.49 -17.13
N ALA A 439 -1.92 -39.46 -16.29
CA ALA A 439 -1.70 -39.38 -14.85
C ALA A 439 -0.20 -39.30 -14.52
N ALA A 440 0.62 -40.13 -15.16
CA ALA A 440 2.07 -40.10 -14.98
C ALA A 440 2.68 -38.77 -15.45
N SER A 441 2.28 -38.25 -16.62
CA SER A 441 2.72 -36.95 -17.12
C SER A 441 2.35 -35.81 -16.17
N THR A 442 1.10 -35.78 -15.70
CA THR A 442 0.62 -34.74 -14.77
C THR A 442 1.35 -34.82 -13.43
N LEU A 443 1.54 -36.02 -12.87
CA LEU A 443 2.29 -36.21 -11.62
C LEU A 443 3.76 -35.80 -11.77
N THR A 444 4.36 -36.08 -12.93
CA THR A 444 5.76 -35.70 -13.20
C THR A 444 5.90 -34.18 -13.20
N THR A 445 4.97 -33.48 -13.86
CA THR A 445 4.93 -32.02 -13.83
C THR A 445 4.74 -31.50 -12.40
N ILE A 446 3.80 -32.07 -11.64
CA ILE A 446 3.58 -31.68 -10.24
C ILE A 446 4.84 -31.94 -9.40
N SER A 447 5.58 -33.03 -9.61
CA SER A 447 6.81 -33.31 -8.85
C SER A 447 8.02 -32.45 -9.24
N VAL A 448 8.01 -31.87 -10.45
CA VAL A 448 9.09 -30.99 -10.91
C VAL A 448 8.82 -29.53 -10.52
N PHE A 449 7.54 -29.11 -10.53
CA PHE A 449 7.14 -27.72 -10.32
C PHE A 449 6.42 -27.45 -9.00
N GLY A 450 5.95 -28.48 -8.30
CA GLY A 450 5.38 -28.40 -6.95
C GLY A 450 6.39 -28.85 -5.92
#